data_AF-A0AB37SVT2-F1
#
_entry.id   AF-A0AB37SVT2-F1
#
_cell.length_a   1.000
_cell.length_b   1.000
_cell.length_c   1.000
_cell.angle_alpha   90.00
_cell.angle_beta   90.00
_cell.angle_gamma   90.00
#
_symmetry.space_group_name_H-M   'P 1'
#
loop_
_entity.id
_entity.type
_entity.pdbx_description
1 polymer ?
#
loop_
_entity_poly.entity_id
_entity_poly.type
_entity_poly.pdbx_seq_one_letter_code
_entity_poly.pdbx_strand_id
1 'polypeptide(L)'
;MRPLALLQAGTLHHYTADNGADLMREYIEALPSGSFVVIAHFFDPETPGLSLLARNMEELFIHSPMGSGRFRTASEILAFVEGLKIVPPGPSEKPGLELCDQWWPDGPKLTPLNEVEQCIAGVVASKP
;
A
#
# COMPACT_ATOMS: atom_id res chain seq x y z
N MET A 1 16.24 16.08 15.59
CA MET A 1 15.22 16.23 14.52
C MET A 1 13.85 15.89 15.08
N ARG A 2 12.75 16.38 14.50
CA ARG A 2 11.39 16.05 14.95
C ARG A 2 10.82 14.93 14.05
N PRO A 3 10.04 13.98 14.60
CA PRO A 3 9.35 12.98 13.80
C PRO A 3 8.52 13.57 12.66
N LEU A 4 8.47 12.87 11.54
CA LEU A 4 7.69 13.23 10.36
C LEU A 4 6.75 12.07 9.97
N ALA A 5 5.70 12.39 9.23
CA ALA A 5 4.92 11.40 8.51
C ALA A 5 5.26 11.48 7.03
N LEU A 6 5.74 10.38 6.45
CA LEU A 6 5.94 10.23 5.01
C LEU A 6 4.75 9.47 4.43
N LEU A 7 4.01 10.10 3.53
CA LEU A 7 2.83 9.51 2.90
C LEU A 7 3.12 9.24 1.43
N GLN A 8 3.06 7.97 1.04
CA GLN A 8 3.01 7.52 -0.35
C GLN A 8 1.62 6.91 -0.60
N ALA A 9 0.61 7.78 -0.59
CA ALA A 9 -0.79 7.41 -0.75
C ALA A 9 -1.22 7.68 -2.20
N GLY A 10 -1.35 6.63 -3.00
CA GLY A 10 -1.74 6.76 -4.41
C GLY A 10 -0.63 7.32 -5.31
N THR A 11 0.63 7.01 -5.00
CA THR A 11 1.79 7.57 -5.71
C THR A 11 2.74 6.48 -6.21
N LEU A 12 3.12 5.53 -5.34
CA LEU A 12 4.14 4.51 -5.66
C LEU A 12 3.76 3.53 -6.77
N HIS A 13 2.46 3.40 -7.10
CA HIS A 13 2.04 2.60 -8.26
C HIS A 13 2.45 3.24 -9.60
N HIS A 14 2.82 4.52 -9.63
CA HIS A 14 3.39 5.18 -10.81
C HIS A 14 4.90 4.90 -10.95
N TYR A 15 5.56 4.49 -9.87
CA TYR A 15 6.94 4.03 -9.92
C TYR A 15 6.96 2.55 -10.32
N THR A 16 7.12 2.29 -11.62
CA THR A 16 6.95 0.94 -12.18
C THR A 16 8.22 0.08 -12.14
N ALA A 17 9.37 0.65 -11.77
CA ALA A 17 10.62 -0.09 -11.59
C ALA A 17 10.54 -1.09 -10.42
N ASP A 18 11.35 -2.15 -10.48
CA ASP A 18 11.35 -3.25 -9.50
C ASP A 18 12.09 -2.90 -8.19
N ASN A 19 12.88 -1.83 -8.17
CA ASN A 19 13.68 -1.40 -7.02
C ASN A 19 12.92 -0.44 -6.08
N GLY A 20 11.58 -0.47 -6.07
CA GLY A 20 10.79 0.43 -5.23
C GLY A 20 11.06 0.26 -3.73
N ALA A 21 11.45 -0.94 -3.28
CA ALA A 21 11.87 -1.19 -1.90
C ALA A 21 13.17 -0.46 -1.56
N ASP A 22 14.16 -0.46 -2.47
CA ASP A 22 15.42 0.28 -2.28
C ASP A 22 15.18 1.79 -2.28
N LEU A 23 14.33 2.29 -3.18
CA LEU A 23 13.89 3.69 -3.18
C LEU A 23 13.27 4.09 -1.83
N MET A 24 12.36 3.26 -1.31
CA MET A 24 11.72 3.54 -0.02
C MET A 24 12.69 3.44 1.15
N ARG A 25 13.69 2.55 1.08
CA ARG A 25 14.76 2.46 2.08
C ARG A 25 15.53 3.79 2.19
N GLU A 26 15.87 4.42 1.08
CA GLU A 26 16.55 5.74 1.08
C GLU A 26 15.71 6.81 1.78
N TYR A 27 14.41 6.88 1.49
CA TYR A 27 13.51 7.80 2.19
C TYR A 27 13.42 7.50 3.68
N ILE A 28 13.27 6.23 4.05
CA ILE A 28 13.15 5.77 5.44
C ILE A 28 14.41 6.08 6.23
N GLU A 29 15.60 5.88 5.66
CA GLU A 29 16.88 6.15 6.31
C GLU A 29 17.00 7.63 6.72
N ALA A 30 16.53 8.55 5.88
CA ALA A 30 16.52 9.98 6.17
C ALA A 30 15.52 10.41 7.27
N LEU A 31 14.51 9.59 7.60
CA LEU A 31 13.52 9.92 8.62
C LEU A 31 14.09 9.82 10.05
N PRO A 32 13.76 10.74 10.97
CA PRO A 32 14.08 10.56 12.40
C PRO A 32 13.33 9.38 13.03
N SER A 33 13.89 8.77 14.09
CA SER A 33 13.15 7.83 14.95
C SER A 33 11.83 8.44 15.46
N GLY A 34 10.80 7.60 15.57
CA GLY A 34 9.42 8.01 15.88
C GLY A 34 8.62 8.52 14.68
N SER A 35 9.22 8.61 13.48
CA SER A 35 8.51 8.95 12.25
C SER A 35 7.59 7.82 11.79
N PHE A 36 6.62 8.14 10.96
CA PHE A 36 5.67 7.18 10.37
C PHE A 36 5.78 7.17 8.85
N VAL A 37 5.58 5.99 8.27
CA VAL A 37 5.43 5.78 6.83
C VAL A 37 4.03 5.22 6.58
N VAL A 38 3.33 5.82 5.63
CA VAL A 38 2.00 5.40 5.18
C VAL A 38 2.08 5.08 3.70
N ILE A 39 1.69 3.87 3.32
CA ILE A 39 1.57 3.44 1.93
C ILE A 39 0.10 3.14 1.65
N ALA A 40 -0.43 3.65 0.53
CA ALA A 40 -1.66 3.15 -0.07
C ALA A 40 -1.41 2.90 -1.57
N HIS A 41 -1.68 1.68 -2.03
CA HIS A 41 -1.18 1.17 -3.30
C HIS A 41 -2.20 0.31 -4.03
N PHE A 42 -2.08 0.22 -5.35
CA PHE A 42 -2.79 -0.78 -6.15
C PHE A 42 -2.30 -2.18 -5.80
N PHE A 43 -3.22 -3.07 -5.46
CA PHE A 43 -2.93 -4.31 -4.80
C PHE A 43 -3.42 -5.50 -5.62
N ASP A 44 -2.53 -6.45 -5.90
CA ASP A 44 -2.89 -7.77 -6.39
C ASP A 44 -2.98 -8.73 -5.18
N PRO A 45 -4.19 -9.21 -4.82
CA PRO A 45 -4.37 -10.16 -3.72
C PRO A 45 -4.00 -11.60 -4.09
N GLU A 46 -3.51 -11.84 -5.31
CA GLU A 46 -3.09 -13.17 -5.80
C GLU A 46 -4.23 -14.20 -5.80
N THR A 47 -5.47 -13.72 -6.07
CA THR A 47 -6.65 -14.59 -6.24
C THR A 47 -7.09 -14.63 -7.71
N PRO A 48 -7.61 -15.76 -8.24
CA PRO A 48 -7.84 -15.91 -9.68
C PRO A 48 -8.64 -14.78 -10.35
N GLY A 49 -9.72 -14.31 -9.71
CA GLY A 49 -10.57 -13.23 -10.25
C GLY A 49 -9.93 -11.84 -10.12
N LEU A 50 -9.41 -11.51 -8.95
CA LEU A 50 -8.87 -10.17 -8.67
C LEU A 50 -7.51 -9.95 -9.32
N SER A 51 -6.66 -10.97 -9.45
CA SER A 51 -5.40 -10.85 -10.22
C SER A 51 -5.66 -10.65 -11.70
N LEU A 52 -6.73 -11.22 -12.26
CA LEU A 52 -7.14 -10.93 -13.63
C LEU A 52 -7.62 -9.48 -13.76
N LEU A 53 -8.44 -9.01 -12.81
CA LEU A 53 -8.85 -7.61 -12.75
C LEU A 53 -7.65 -6.66 -12.65
N ALA A 54 -6.72 -6.91 -11.72
CA ALA A 54 -5.51 -6.11 -11.52
C ALA A 54 -4.68 -5.96 -12.81
N ARG A 55 -4.40 -7.08 -13.50
CA ARG A 55 -3.69 -7.06 -14.80
C ARG A 55 -4.45 -6.28 -15.87
N ASN A 56 -5.77 -6.46 -15.96
CA ASN A 56 -6.58 -5.71 -16.92
C ASN A 56 -6.60 -4.21 -16.61
N MET A 57 -6.67 -3.84 -15.33
CA MET A 57 -6.61 -2.44 -14.89
C MET A 57 -5.24 -1.83 -15.19
N GLU A 58 -4.15 -2.54 -14.93
CA GLU A 58 -2.79 -2.10 -15.26
C GLU A 58 -2.64 -1.81 -16.76
N GLU A 59 -3.09 -2.73 -17.62
CA GLU A 59 -3.10 -2.53 -19.08
C GLU A 59 -3.92 -1.31 -19.49
N LEU A 60 -5.12 -1.13 -18.93
CA LEU A 60 -5.95 0.05 -19.18
C LEU A 60 -5.25 1.34 -18.75
N PHE A 61 -4.61 1.34 -17.58
CA PHE A 61 -3.94 2.50 -17.01
C PHE A 61 -2.72 2.93 -17.82
N ILE A 62 -1.88 1.98 -18.25
CA ILE A 62 -0.72 2.24 -19.11
C ILE A 62 -1.14 2.87 -20.45
N HIS A 63 -2.25 2.43 -21.03
CA HIS A 63 -2.76 2.96 -22.31
C HIS A 63 -3.72 4.16 -22.16
N SER A 64 -3.95 4.63 -20.94
CA SER A 64 -4.73 5.84 -20.64
C SER A 64 -3.83 7.08 -20.52
N PRO A 65 -4.40 8.29 -20.40
CA PRO A 65 -3.61 9.49 -20.07
C PRO A 65 -2.79 9.40 -18.77
N MET A 66 -3.08 8.44 -17.88
CA MET A 66 -2.30 8.19 -16.66
C MET A 66 -0.91 7.59 -16.94
N GLY A 67 -0.78 6.82 -18.03
CA GLY A 67 0.50 6.29 -18.55
C GLY A 67 1.26 5.31 -17.64
N SER A 68 0.70 4.95 -16.48
CA SER A 68 1.34 4.10 -15.46
C SER A 68 0.30 3.63 -14.45
N GLY A 69 0.62 2.62 -13.63
CA GLY A 69 -0.30 2.12 -12.61
C GLY A 69 -0.06 0.65 -12.28
N ARG A 70 1.11 0.33 -11.73
CA ARG A 70 1.49 -1.05 -11.41
C ARG A 70 0.75 -1.56 -10.18
N PHE A 71 0.14 -2.74 -10.29
CA PHE A 71 -0.37 -3.50 -9.16
C PHE A 71 0.75 -4.32 -8.53
N ARG A 72 0.75 -4.40 -7.20
CA ARG A 72 1.78 -5.12 -6.45
C ARG A 72 1.15 -6.11 -5.47
N THR A 73 1.84 -7.21 -5.24
CA THR A 73 1.43 -8.22 -4.25
C THR A 73 1.61 -7.70 -2.83
N ALA A 74 1.08 -8.45 -1.87
CA ALA A 74 1.24 -8.09 -0.45
C ALA A 74 2.72 -8.05 -0.05
N SER A 75 3.52 -9.00 -0.53
CA SER A 75 4.95 -9.07 -0.23
C SER A 75 5.73 -7.89 -0.81
N GLU A 76 5.42 -7.49 -2.05
CA GLU A 76 6.02 -6.32 -2.68
C GLU A 76 5.66 -5.01 -1.95
N ILE A 77 4.42 -4.84 -1.50
CA ILE A 77 4.00 -3.63 -0.76
C ILE A 77 4.66 -3.61 0.63
N LEU A 78 4.71 -4.75 1.33
CA LEU A 78 5.35 -4.84 2.64
C LEU A 78 6.86 -4.57 2.59
N ALA A 79 7.52 -4.86 1.47
CA ALA A 79 8.92 -4.52 1.27
C ALA A 79 9.19 -3.00 1.30
N PHE A 80 8.21 -2.15 1.00
CA PHE A 80 8.35 -0.69 1.11
C PHE A 80 8.52 -0.17 2.54
N VAL A 81 8.19 -0.98 3.55
CA VAL A 81 8.28 -0.63 4.97
C VAL A 81 9.15 -1.61 5.74
N GLU A 82 10.06 -2.32 5.05
CA GLU A 82 10.98 -3.27 5.65
C GLU A 82 11.78 -2.63 6.80
N GLY A 83 11.89 -3.35 7.92
CA GLY A 83 12.61 -2.88 9.11
C GLY A 83 11.83 -1.88 10.00
N LEU A 84 10.63 -1.46 9.59
CA LEU A 84 9.74 -0.63 10.41
C LEU A 84 8.82 -1.51 11.29
N LYS A 85 8.25 -0.89 12.33
CA LYS A 85 7.23 -1.52 13.17
C LYS A 85 5.85 -1.24 12.60
N ILE A 86 5.22 -2.24 12.00
CA ILE A 86 3.88 -2.13 11.40
C ILE A 86 2.83 -1.88 12.49
N VAL A 87 1.95 -0.92 12.24
CA VAL A 87 0.81 -0.57 13.09
C VAL A 87 -0.37 -1.50 12.73
N PRO A 88 -1.02 -2.14 13.71
CA PRO A 88 -2.24 -2.90 13.47
C PRO A 88 -3.32 -2.05 12.77
N PRO A 89 -4.06 -2.60 11.79
CA PRO A 89 -5.13 -1.90 11.09
C PRO A 89 -6.43 -1.80 11.90
N GLY A 90 -6.45 -2.29 13.14
CA GLY A 90 -7.58 -2.16 14.06
C GLY A 90 -7.29 -2.71 15.46
N PRO A 91 -8.21 -2.52 16.42
CA PRO A 91 -8.00 -2.91 17.82
C PRO A 91 -7.77 -4.40 18.09
N SER A 92 -8.24 -5.28 17.19
CA SER A 92 -8.13 -6.74 17.32
C SER A 92 -7.36 -7.39 16.17
N GLU A 93 -6.79 -6.56 15.29
CA GLU A 93 -6.06 -7.04 14.11
C GLU A 93 -4.57 -7.20 14.42
N LYS A 94 -3.91 -8.05 13.64
CA LYS A 94 -2.45 -8.21 13.70
C LYS A 94 -1.79 -7.15 12.82
N PRO A 95 -0.54 -6.73 13.14
CA PRO A 95 0.25 -5.91 12.22
C PRO A 95 0.36 -6.56 10.85
N GLY A 96 0.03 -5.83 9.79
CA GLY A 96 0.09 -6.31 8.42
C GLY A 96 -0.40 -5.27 7.41
N LEU A 97 -0.40 -5.69 6.14
CA LEU A 97 -1.11 -5.01 5.06
C LEU A 97 -2.61 -5.26 5.23
N GLU A 98 -3.44 -4.26 4.97
CA GLU A 98 -4.90 -4.38 4.99
C GLU A 98 -5.51 -3.63 3.80
N LEU A 99 -6.71 -4.00 3.36
CA LEU A 99 -7.48 -3.22 2.41
C LEU A 99 -7.71 -1.81 2.97
N CYS A 100 -7.56 -0.77 2.15
CA CYS A 100 -7.68 0.61 2.64
C CYS A 100 -9.06 0.86 3.29
N ASP A 101 -10.10 0.26 2.73
CA ASP A 101 -11.47 0.31 3.23
C ASP A 101 -11.73 -0.46 4.54
N GLN A 102 -10.75 -1.25 5.01
CA GLN A 102 -10.79 -2.01 6.27
C GLN A 102 -9.77 -1.49 7.29
N TRP A 103 -9.00 -0.45 6.96
CA TRP A 103 -8.02 0.15 7.88
C TRP A 103 -8.71 1.13 8.82
N TRP A 104 -8.81 0.79 10.11
CA TRP A 104 -9.50 1.57 11.17
C TRP A 104 -10.84 2.17 10.73
N PRO A 105 -11.82 1.33 10.31
CA PRO A 105 -13.10 1.84 9.82
C PRO A 105 -13.90 2.50 10.95
N ASP A 106 -14.58 3.61 10.64
CA ASP A 106 -15.43 4.34 11.61
C ASP A 106 -16.65 3.54 12.09
N GLY A 107 -16.98 2.44 11.41
CA GLY A 107 -18.10 1.57 11.74
C GLY A 107 -18.26 0.42 10.76
N PRO A 108 -19.28 -0.43 10.93
CA PRO A 108 -19.54 -1.54 10.03
C PRO A 108 -19.93 -1.04 8.63
N LYS A 109 -19.45 -1.72 7.59
CA LYS A 109 -19.89 -1.46 6.22
C LYS A 109 -21.34 -1.90 6.02
N LEU A 110 -22.09 -1.10 5.26
CA LEU A 110 -23.48 -1.39 4.89
C LEU A 110 -23.58 -2.27 3.63
N THR A 111 -22.52 -2.28 2.82
CA THR A 111 -22.41 -3.10 1.60
C THR A 111 -21.04 -3.79 1.54
N PRO A 112 -20.94 -4.98 0.92
CA PRO A 112 -19.66 -5.61 0.65
C PRO A 112 -18.77 -4.73 -0.23
N LEU A 113 -17.46 -4.97 -0.18
CA LEU A 113 -16.50 -4.33 -1.09
C LEU A 113 -16.71 -4.82 -2.52
N ASN A 114 -16.67 -3.90 -3.48
CA ASN A 114 -16.57 -4.29 -4.89
C ASN A 114 -15.15 -4.79 -5.23
N GLU A 115 -14.97 -5.38 -6.41
CA GLU A 115 -13.68 -5.98 -6.80
C GLU A 115 -12.54 -4.96 -6.90
N VAL A 116 -12.83 -3.71 -7.28
CA VAL A 116 -11.82 -2.63 -7.35
C VAL A 116 -11.39 -2.21 -5.95
N GLU A 117 -12.33 -2.05 -5.01
CA GLU A 117 -12.04 -1.76 -3.60
C GLU A 117 -11.19 -2.87 -2.95
N GLN A 118 -11.39 -4.12 -3.36
CA GLN A 118 -10.58 -5.26 -2.92
C GLN A 118 -9.15 -5.26 -3.51
N CYS A 119 -8.85 -4.37 -4.45
CA CYS A 119 -7.54 -4.22 -5.07
C CYS A 119 -6.83 -2.90 -4.66
N ILE A 120 -7.20 -2.32 -3.51
CA ILE A 120 -6.52 -1.16 -2.92
C ILE A 120 -6.17 -1.48 -1.47
N ALA A 121 -4.87 -1.55 -1.18
CA ALA A 121 -4.37 -1.91 0.14
C ALA A 121 -3.37 -0.89 0.68
N GLY A 122 -3.25 -0.82 1.99
CA GLY A 122 -2.36 0.09 2.67
C GLY A 122 -1.70 -0.51 3.90
N VAL A 123 -0.55 0.06 4.25
CA VAL A 123 0.22 -0.28 5.44
C VAL A 123 0.71 1.01 6.10
N VAL A 124 0.64 1.03 7.43
CA VAL A 124 1.20 2.10 8.26
C VAL A 124 2.27 1.48 9.15
N ALA A 125 3.45 2.09 9.18
CA ALA A 125 4.56 1.61 10.00
C ALA A 125 5.32 2.76 10.66
N SER A 126 5.84 2.52 11.87
CA SER A 126 6.65 3.48 12.62
C SER A 126 8.12 3.12 12.58
N LYS A 127 8.97 4.15 12.44
CA LYS A 127 10.42 4.03 12.56
C LYS A 127 10.81 3.96 14.04
N PRO A 128 11.49 2.89 14.50
CA PRO A 128 11.94 2.75 15.88
C PRO A 128 12.87 3.89 16.32
#